data_AF-A0A5P8NYN9-F1
#
_entry.id   AF-A0A5P8NYN9-F1
#
_cell.length_a   1.000
_cell.length_b   1.000
_cell.length_c   1.000
_cell.angle_alpha   90.00
_cell.angle_beta   90.00
_cell.angle_gamma   90.00
#
_symmetry.space_group_name_H-M   'P 1'
#
loop_
_entity.id
_entity.type
_entity.pdbx_description
1 polymer ?
#
loop_
_entity_poly.entity_id
_entity_poly.type
_entity_poly.pdbx_seq_one_letter_code
_entity_poly.pdbx_strand_id
1 'polypeptide(L)'
;MSESVLDSSVWRQYNKDNSFREKLAEFCVMDETEFISDDKELYAVMKSKLTKKELKLFAMDSAGMSEAELCKSFSYNEEELEKAKFKLYKKLKQDKTRLSFRATAIDEE
;
A
#
# COMPACT_ATOMS: atom_id res chain seq x y z
N MET A 1 -20.67 10.25 12.44
CA MET A 1 -19.98 10.07 11.16
C MET A 1 -18.58 9.60 11.47
N SER A 2 -18.29 8.33 11.26
CA SER A 2 -16.97 7.77 11.52
C SER A 2 -16.04 8.23 10.39
N GLU A 3 -15.26 9.28 10.64
CA GLU A 3 -14.11 9.63 9.80
C GLU A 3 -13.26 8.38 9.64
N SER A 4 -13.16 7.89 8.41
CA SER A 4 -12.35 6.72 8.12
C SER A 4 -10.90 7.07 8.47
N VAL A 5 -10.22 6.26 9.27
CA VAL A 5 -8.90 6.58 9.89
C VAL A 5 -7.82 6.97 8.86
N LEU A 6 -8.08 6.70 7.58
CA LEU A 6 -7.23 7.09 6.46
C LEU A 6 -7.41 8.54 6.01
N ASP A 7 -8.36 9.33 6.50
CA ASP A 7 -8.71 10.67 5.96
C ASP A 7 -7.52 11.64 5.87
N SER A 8 -6.54 11.53 6.78
CA SER A 8 -5.30 12.34 6.76
C SER A 8 -4.09 11.63 6.12
N SER A 9 -4.28 10.41 5.65
CA SER A 9 -3.21 9.56 5.12
C SER A 9 -2.76 9.99 3.73
N VAL A 10 -1.52 9.64 3.36
CA VAL A 10 -1.04 9.82 1.98
C VAL A 10 -1.93 9.05 1.00
N TRP A 11 -2.55 7.95 1.43
CA TRP A 11 -3.49 7.19 0.61
C TRP A 11 -4.70 8.03 0.18
N ARG A 12 -5.42 8.66 1.14
CA ARG A 12 -6.64 9.44 0.85
C ARG A 12 -6.39 10.72 0.07
N GLN A 13 -5.14 11.20 0.00
CA GLN A 13 -4.77 12.31 -0.88
C GLN A 13 -4.96 11.97 -2.37
N TYR A 14 -4.82 10.69 -2.74
CA TYR A 14 -4.90 10.22 -4.12
C TYR A 14 -6.09 9.27 -4.37
N ASN A 15 -6.52 8.53 -3.35
CA ASN A 15 -7.51 7.46 -3.47
C ASN A 15 -8.75 7.77 -2.61
N LYS A 16 -9.73 8.42 -3.24
CA LYS A 16 -11.02 8.75 -2.60
C LYS A 16 -11.96 7.55 -2.59
N ASP A 17 -12.07 6.88 -3.74
CA ASP A 17 -13.01 5.78 -3.95
C ASP A 17 -12.36 4.40 -3.82
N ASN A 18 -11.03 4.30 -3.95
CA ASN A 18 -10.32 3.02 -3.85
C ASN A 18 -10.11 2.58 -2.39
N SER A 19 -10.33 1.29 -2.13
CA SER A 19 -9.91 0.64 -0.89
C SER A 19 -8.41 0.35 -0.89
N PHE A 20 -7.76 0.67 0.23
CA PHE A 20 -6.33 0.37 0.41
C PHE A 20 -6.08 -1.13 0.39
N ARG A 21 -6.95 -1.91 1.05
CA ARG A 21 -6.82 -3.37 1.15
C ARG A 21 -7.03 -4.04 -0.19
N GLU A 22 -8.08 -3.67 -0.92
CA GLU A 22 -8.37 -4.27 -2.24
C GLU A 22 -7.20 -4.05 -3.20
N LYS A 23 -6.67 -2.83 -3.28
CA LYS A 23 -5.50 -2.55 -4.12
C LYS A 23 -4.25 -3.26 -3.66
N LEU A 24 -4.00 -3.32 -2.36
CA LEU A 24 -2.88 -4.08 -1.82
C LEU A 24 -3.00 -5.58 -2.18
N ALA A 25 -4.21 -6.15 -2.09
CA ALA A 25 -4.50 -7.53 -2.47
C ALA A 25 -4.28 -7.77 -3.97
N GLU A 26 -4.75 -6.86 -4.83
CA GLU A 26 -4.53 -6.87 -6.29
C GLU A 26 -3.02 -6.92 -6.62
N PHE A 27 -2.22 -6.03 -6.02
CA PHE A 27 -0.77 -5.99 -6.26
C PHE A 27 0.00 -7.16 -5.65
N CYS A 28 -0.48 -7.70 -4.52
CA CYS A 28 0.12 -8.87 -3.88
C CYS A 28 -0.33 -10.20 -4.52
N VAL A 29 -1.31 -10.17 -5.42
CA VAL A 29 -1.98 -11.34 -5.99
C VAL A 29 -2.43 -12.27 -4.85
N MET A 30 -3.28 -11.73 -3.98
CA MET A 30 -3.86 -12.39 -2.82
C MET A 30 -5.34 -12.06 -2.66
N ASP A 31 -6.01 -12.88 -1.87
CA ASP A 31 -7.34 -12.55 -1.39
C ASP A 31 -7.26 -11.46 -0.31
N GLU A 32 -8.25 -10.57 -0.25
CA GLU A 32 -8.33 -9.52 0.76
C GLU A 32 -8.53 -10.08 2.18
N THR A 33 -9.11 -11.28 2.33
CA THR A 33 -9.29 -11.95 3.63
C THR A 33 -7.97 -12.42 4.23
N GLU A 34 -6.93 -12.54 3.41
CA GLU A 34 -5.58 -12.85 3.86
C GLU A 34 -4.87 -11.63 4.45
N PHE A 35 -5.53 -10.46 4.55
CA PHE A 35 -4.97 -9.27 5.18
C PHE A 35 -5.62 -9.00 6.54
N ILE A 36 -4.95 -8.15 7.33
CA ILE A 36 -5.51 -7.65 8.59
C ILE A 36 -6.86 -6.98 8.32
N SER A 37 -7.90 -7.43 9.02
CA SER A 37 -9.29 -6.99 8.84
C SER A 37 -9.56 -5.54 9.27
N ASP A 38 -8.68 -4.95 10.08
CA ASP A 38 -8.72 -3.53 10.45
C ASP A 38 -7.83 -2.68 9.52
N ASP A 39 -8.43 -1.71 8.82
CA ASP A 39 -7.72 -0.86 7.86
C ASP A 39 -6.66 0.03 8.50
N LYS A 40 -6.88 0.45 9.76
CA LYS A 40 -5.93 1.30 10.48
C LYS A 40 -4.69 0.51 10.85
N GLU A 41 -4.84 -0.71 11.35
CA GLU A 41 -3.75 -1.61 11.65
C GLU A 41 -3.00 -2.02 10.39
N LEU A 42 -3.72 -2.39 9.33
CA LEU A 42 -3.13 -2.71 8.04
C LEU A 42 -2.27 -1.54 7.51
N TYR A 43 -2.80 -0.32 7.54
CA TYR A 43 -2.07 0.86 7.10
C TYR A 43 -0.88 1.20 8.01
N ALA A 44 -1.00 1.02 9.33
CA ALA A 44 0.11 1.22 10.27
C ALA A 44 1.26 0.24 10.03
N VAL A 45 0.95 -1.05 9.79
CA VAL A 45 1.93 -2.06 9.42
C VAL A 45 2.62 -1.67 8.11
N MET A 46 1.85 -1.29 7.08
CA MET A 46 2.43 -0.83 5.81
C MET A 46 3.34 0.40 5.98
N LYS A 47 2.92 1.37 6.79
CA LYS A 47 3.73 2.57 7.10
C LYS A 47 5.03 2.24 7.85
N SER A 48 5.07 1.16 8.63
CA SER A 48 6.29 0.71 9.31
C SER A 48 7.26 -0.03 8.38
N LYS A 49 6.75 -0.69 7.33
CA LYS A 49 7.51 -1.52 6.39
C LYS A 49 7.97 -0.75 5.16
N LEU A 50 7.15 0.19 4.70
CA LEU A 50 7.40 1.02 3.54
C LEU A 50 7.95 2.37 3.97
N THR A 51 8.90 2.89 3.21
CA THR A 51 9.31 4.28 3.34
C THR A 51 8.19 5.22 2.90
N LYS A 52 8.26 6.49 3.32
CA LYS A 52 7.28 7.52 2.90
C LYS A 52 7.19 7.66 1.37
N LYS A 53 8.31 7.47 0.66
CA LYS A 53 8.33 7.51 -0.82
C LYS A 53 7.63 6.30 -1.43
N GLU A 54 7.89 5.10 -0.91
CA GLU A 54 7.24 3.86 -1.35
C GLU A 54 5.73 3.89 -1.11
N LEU A 55 5.30 4.34 0.07
CA LEU A 55 3.88 4.46 0.40
C LEU A 55 3.17 5.49 -0.49
N LYS A 56 3.84 6.61 -0.80
CA LYS A 56 3.34 7.61 -1.75
C LYS A 56 3.28 7.05 -3.17
N LEU A 57 4.31 6.33 -3.61
CA LEU A 57 4.37 5.73 -4.93
C LEU A 57 3.22 4.73 -5.11
N PHE A 58 3.01 3.87 -4.11
CA PHE A 58 1.89 2.94 -4.08
C PHE A 58 0.54 3.65 -4.18
N ALA A 59 0.35 4.73 -3.40
CA ALA A 59 -0.88 5.50 -3.43
C ALA A 59 -1.14 6.16 -4.79
N MET A 60 -0.14 6.81 -5.38
CA MET A 60 -0.28 7.46 -6.68
C MET A 60 -0.48 6.45 -7.82
N ASP A 61 0.24 5.33 -7.81
CA ASP A 61 0.10 4.27 -8.81
C ASP A 61 -1.27 3.59 -8.72
N SER A 62 -1.75 3.33 -7.50
CA SER A 62 -3.09 2.78 -7.25
C SER A 62 -4.23 3.73 -7.67
N ALA A 63 -3.96 5.05 -7.66
CA ALA A 63 -4.90 6.05 -8.15
C ALA A 63 -4.91 6.17 -9.68
N GLY A 64 -4.11 5.37 -10.40
CA GLY A 64 -4.04 5.38 -11.86
C GLY A 64 -3.31 6.61 -12.41
N MET A 65 -2.43 7.24 -11.63
CA MET A 65 -1.63 8.36 -12.14
C MET A 65 -0.67 7.88 -13.23
N SER A 66 -0.52 8.69 -14.28
CA SER A 66 0.37 8.38 -15.40
C SER A 66 1.83 8.32 -14.96
N GLU A 67 2.66 7.57 -15.70
CA GLU A 67 4.10 7.47 -15.43
C GLU A 67 4.79 8.83 -15.49
N ALA A 68 4.34 9.74 -16.36
CA ALA A 68 4.84 11.11 -16.43
C ALA A 68 4.59 11.89 -15.13
N GLU A 69 3.40 11.77 -14.53
CA GLU A 69 3.04 12.40 -13.26
C GLU A 69 3.85 11.82 -12.09
N LEU A 70 4.06 10.50 -12.09
CA LEU A 70 4.91 9.81 -11.12
C LEU A 70 6.38 10.28 -11.25
N CYS A 71 6.95 10.26 -12.44
CA CYS A 71 8.29 10.76 -12.72
C CYS A 71 8.46 12.20 -12.21
N LYS A 72 7.50 13.09 -12.51
CA LYS A 72 7.53 14.47 -12.05
C LYS A 72 7.42 14.59 -10.53
N SER A 73 6.54 13.83 -9.88
CA SER A 73 6.35 13.92 -8.42
C SER A 73 7.53 13.38 -7.61
N PHE A 74 8.32 12.47 -8.18
CA PHE A 74 9.47 11.89 -7.50
C PHE A 74 10.82 12.39 -8.04
N SER A 75 10.78 13.25 -9.06
CA SER A 75 11.94 13.68 -9.85
C SER A 75 12.73 12.49 -10.40
N TYR A 76 12.02 11.47 -10.87
CA TYR A 76 12.58 10.27 -11.52
C TYR A 76 12.56 10.39 -13.03
N ASN A 77 13.45 9.66 -13.68
CA ASN A 77 13.29 9.26 -15.08
C ASN A 77 12.52 7.94 -15.19
N GLU A 78 12.18 7.52 -16.40
CA GLU A 78 11.38 6.31 -16.66
C GLU A 78 12.04 5.05 -16.07
N GLU A 79 13.35 4.89 -16.24
CA GLU A 79 14.10 3.75 -15.68
C GLU A 79 14.11 3.74 -14.14
N GLU A 80 14.26 4.91 -13.51
CA GLU A 80 14.25 5.04 -12.05
C GLU A 80 12.87 4.76 -11.49
N LEU A 81 11.82 5.22 -12.18
CA LEU A 81 10.45 4.91 -11.81
C LEU A 81 10.18 3.41 -11.91
N GLU A 82 10.56 2.77 -13.00
CA GLU A 82 10.40 1.33 -13.19
C GLU A 82 11.15 0.55 -12.10
N LYS A 83 12.41 0.92 -11.81
CA LYS A 83 13.21 0.33 -10.72
C LYS A 83 12.56 0.54 -9.36
N ALA A 84 11.97 1.72 -9.10
CA ALA A 84 11.28 2.02 -7.85
C ALA A 84 10.00 1.18 -7.70
N LYS A 85 9.18 1.10 -8.74
CA LYS A 85 7.98 0.24 -8.79
C LYS A 85 8.35 -1.23 -8.60
N PHE A 86 9.35 -1.70 -9.32
CA PHE A 86 9.82 -3.08 -9.21
C PHE A 86 10.28 -3.40 -7.79
N LYS A 87 11.09 -2.54 -7.17
CA LYS A 87 11.53 -2.73 -5.77
C LYS A 87 10.35 -2.74 -4.80
N LEU A 88 9.40 -1.81 -4.96
CA LEU A 88 8.20 -1.73 -4.13
C LEU A 88 7.36 -3.01 -4.24
N TYR A 89 7.00 -3.44 -5.44
CA TYR A 89 6.15 -4.61 -5.64
C TYR A 89 6.86 -5.92 -5.32
N LYS A 90 8.16 -6.01 -5.60
CA LYS A 90 8.99 -7.14 -5.14
C LYS A 90 9.03 -7.19 -3.62
N LYS A 91 9.18 -6.05 -2.95
CA LYS A 91 9.12 -5.96 -1.49
C LYS A 91 7.76 -6.40 -0.99
N LEU A 92 6.64 -5.88 -1.51
CA LEU A 92 5.30 -6.29 -1.09
C LEU A 92 5.08 -7.80 -1.23
N LYS A 93 5.54 -8.40 -2.35
CA LYS A 93 5.49 -9.85 -2.57
C LYS A 93 6.43 -10.66 -1.67
N GLN A 94 7.58 -10.11 -1.27
CA GLN A 94 8.50 -10.77 -0.33
C GLN A 94 8.06 -10.62 1.11
N ASP A 95 7.67 -9.41 1.50
CA ASP A 95 7.07 -9.14 2.80
C ASP A 95 5.79 -9.96 2.95
N LYS A 96 5.01 -10.33 1.91
CA LYS A 96 3.94 -11.35 1.99
C LYS A 96 4.38 -12.67 2.66
N THR A 97 5.61 -13.14 2.44
CA THR A 97 6.11 -14.34 3.14
C THR A 97 6.46 -14.10 4.61
N ARG A 98 6.66 -12.84 5.01
CA ARG A 98 6.97 -12.41 6.40
C ARG A 98 5.76 -11.83 7.13
N LEU A 99 4.84 -11.24 6.40
CA LEU A 99 3.49 -10.83 6.70
C LEU A 99 2.60 -12.04 6.46
N SER A 100 2.87 -13.12 7.18
CA SER A 100 1.79 -14.01 7.55
C SER A 100 0.82 -13.14 8.33
N PHE A 101 -0.10 -12.48 7.64
CA PHE A 101 -1.17 -11.63 8.17
C PHE A 101 -2.21 -12.49 8.90
N ARG A 102 -1.74 -13.55 9.58
CA ARG A 102 -2.54 -14.32 10.50
C ARG A 102 -3.20 -13.31 11.43
N ALA A 103 -4.51 -13.27 11.37
CA ALA A 103 -5.36 -12.76 12.41
C ALA A 103 -5.18 -13.62 13.69
N THR A 104 -3.96 -13.81 14.17
CA THR A 104 -3.70 -14.21 15.55
C THR A 104 -3.76 -12.97 16.44
N ALA A 105 -4.87 -12.24 16.32
CA ALA A 105 -5.60 -11.75 17.48
C ALA A 105 -6.92 -12.51 17.33
N ILE A 106 -7.05 -13.70 17.93
CA ILE A 106 -7.19 -13.88 19.36
C ILE A 106 -6.56 -15.23 19.71
N ASP A 107 -5.47 -15.23 20.49
CA ASP A 107 -5.23 -16.35 21.41
C ASP A 107 -6.28 -16.15 22.51
N GLU A 108 -7.21 -17.08 22.60
CA GLU A 108 -8.15 -17.20 23.71
C GLU A 108 -7.33 -17.48 24.99
N GLU A 109 -7.13 -16.49 25.85
CA GLU A 109 -7.20 -16.61 27.33
C GLU A 109 -7.12 -15.27 28.06
#